data_AF-A0AAE4D043-F1
#
_entry.id   AF-A0AAE4D043-F1
#
_cell.length_a   1.000
_cell.length_b   1.000
_cell.length_c   1.000
_cell.angle_alpha   90.00
_cell.angle_beta   90.00
_cell.angle_gamma   90.00
#
_symmetry.space_group_name_H-M   'P 1'
#
loop_
_entity.id
_entity.type
_entity.pdbx_description
1 polymer ?
#
loop_
_entity_poly.entity_id
_entity_poly.type
_entity_poly.pdbx_seq_one_letter_code
_entity_poly.pdbx_strand_id
1 'polypeptide(L)'
;MLDAFAPFWLFLTTAFWLFLLLLGIGLLGLFAELMTVRVYPMRPSLTPQSVLAVVCGAALLPPVGLALATACVYLGTYVCAYRRREREVARIAVELTHHLDPDRLAASCAHPAAGPRTDRLLAEWTDWLTDLQSSHLNCPALIYSASRGTLTWPRAAVAVLDAAALLRAVAPSHSPPQIPVLLAAGTRCLQEIAWKAGLVAGGAAVSLEYREERSFSDSVRLVVGAGVPEEQDRQDTWAAFQRMRSAYAPYATALEFRFLHRAG
;
A
#
# COMPACT_ATOMS: atom_id res chain seq x y z
N MET A 1 -10.99 4.45 9.76
CA MET A 1 -10.73 3.34 10.73
C MET A 1 -11.51 2.07 10.35
N LEU A 2 -12.70 2.18 9.75
CA LEU A 2 -13.53 1.07 9.27
C LEU A 2 -12.83 0.15 8.23
N ASP A 3 -12.05 0.69 7.29
CA ASP A 3 -11.41 -0.12 6.24
C ASP A 3 -10.34 -1.12 6.74
N ALA A 4 -9.66 -0.83 7.85
CA ALA A 4 -8.69 -1.74 8.44
C ALA A 4 -9.35 -2.99 9.06
N PHE A 5 -10.61 -2.85 9.49
CA PHE A 5 -11.41 -3.93 10.02
C PHE A 5 -12.30 -4.57 8.95
N ALA A 6 -12.28 -4.14 7.69
CA ALA A 6 -13.13 -4.69 6.63
C ALA A 6 -13.16 -6.24 6.58
N PRO A 7 -12.02 -6.97 6.63
CA PRO A 7 -12.06 -8.42 6.69
C PRO A 7 -12.66 -8.94 8.00
N PHE A 8 -12.32 -8.35 9.15
CA PHE A 8 -12.92 -8.71 10.45
C PHE A 8 -14.44 -8.45 10.47
N TRP A 9 -14.89 -7.38 9.81
CA TRP A 9 -16.28 -6.99 9.71
C TRP A 9 -17.04 -7.90 8.75
N LEU A 10 -16.41 -8.34 7.67
CA LEU A 10 -16.95 -9.41 6.82
C LEU A 10 -17.08 -10.72 7.60
N PHE A 11 -16.08 -11.09 8.40
CA PHE A 11 -16.18 -12.25 9.28
C PHE A 11 -17.28 -12.12 10.31
N LEU A 12 -17.37 -10.98 11.01
CA LEU A 12 -18.36 -10.76 12.05
C LEU A 12 -19.77 -10.71 11.45
N THR A 13 -19.94 -10.02 10.33
CA THR A 13 -21.22 -9.94 9.61
C THR A 13 -21.63 -11.32 9.10
N THR A 14 -20.70 -12.09 8.53
CA THR A 14 -20.97 -13.47 8.10
C THR A 14 -21.33 -14.35 9.29
N ALA A 15 -20.57 -14.29 10.39
CA ALA A 15 -20.83 -15.03 11.61
C ALA A 15 -22.19 -14.65 12.23
N PHE A 16 -22.55 -13.37 12.19
CA PHE A 16 -23.83 -12.85 12.67
C PHE A 16 -25.02 -13.36 11.83
N TRP A 17 -24.89 -13.32 10.50
CA TRP A 17 -25.90 -13.91 9.60
C TRP A 17 -26.01 -15.42 9.79
N LEU A 18 -24.89 -16.11 10.00
CA LEU A 18 -24.86 -17.54 10.28
C LEU A 18 -25.57 -17.86 11.60
N PHE A 19 -25.32 -17.05 12.64
CA PHE A 19 -25.99 -17.16 13.94
C PHE A 19 -27.51 -16.94 13.83
N LEU A 20 -27.95 -15.92 13.10
CA LEU A 20 -29.38 -15.67 12.85
C LEU A 20 -30.04 -16.83 12.09
N LEU A 21 -29.36 -17.37 11.08
CA LEU A 21 -29.85 -18.51 10.31
C LEU A 21 -29.96 -19.77 11.19
N LEU A 22 -28.96 -20.04 12.03
CA LEU A 22 -28.99 -21.11 13.02
C LEU A 22 -30.14 -20.97 14.00
N LEU A 23 -30.33 -19.76 14.54
CA LEU A 23 -31.41 -19.45 15.46
C LEU A 23 -32.77 -19.69 14.79
N GLY A 24 -32.94 -19.25 13.54
CA GLY A 24 -34.16 -19.47 12.76
C GLY A 24 -34.46 -20.95 12.50
N ILE A 25 -33.46 -21.72 12.07
CA ILE A 25 -33.59 -23.17 11.85
C ILE A 25 -33.92 -23.89 13.16
N GLY A 26 -33.26 -23.53 14.26
CA GLY A 26 -33.52 -24.10 15.59
C GLY A 26 -34.94 -23.83 16.08
N LEU A 27 -35.43 -22.59 15.89
CA LEU A 27 -36.81 -22.22 16.23
C LEU A 27 -37.83 -22.98 15.37
N LEU A 28 -37.57 -23.14 14.07
CA LEU A 28 -38.44 -23.94 13.17
C LEU A 28 -38.46 -25.42 13.55
N GLY A 29 -37.31 -26.00 13.92
CA GLY A 29 -37.22 -27.37 14.42
C GLY A 29 -38.01 -27.58 15.71
N LEU A 30 -37.84 -26.67 16.68
CA LEU A 30 -38.58 -26.68 17.94
C LEU A 30 -40.09 -26.53 17.73
N PHE A 31 -40.50 -25.65 16.82
CA PHE A 31 -41.90 -25.49 16.42
C PHE A 31 -42.47 -26.77 15.80
N ALA A 32 -41.74 -27.40 14.88
CA ALA A 32 -42.16 -28.65 14.24
C ALA A 32 -42.29 -29.81 15.25
N GLU A 33 -41.39 -29.90 16.22
CA GLU A 33 -41.44 -30.88 17.30
C GLU A 33 -42.66 -30.66 18.22
N LEU A 34 -42.92 -29.41 18.61
CA LEU A 34 -44.11 -29.06 19.41
C LEU A 34 -45.42 -29.43 18.71
N MET A 35 -45.47 -29.24 17.39
CA MET A 35 -46.65 -29.53 16.57
C MET A 35 -46.84 -31.02 16.31
N THR A 36 -45.76 -31.78 16.13
CA THR A 36 -45.84 -33.23 15.86
C THR A 36 -46.27 -34.03 17.10
N VAL A 37 -45.77 -33.68 18.29
CA VAL A 37 -46.18 -34.30 19.57
C VAL A 37 -47.67 -34.11 19.86
N ARG A 38 -48.28 -33.02 19.38
CA ARG A 38 -49.72 -32.75 19.56
C ARG A 38 -50.65 -33.52 18.63
N VAL A 39 -50.18 -33.99 17.47
CA VAL A 39 -51.08 -34.43 16.37
C VAL A 39 -50.96 -35.92 16.03
N TYR A 40 -49.80 -36.57 16.19
CA TYR A 40 -49.64 -38.00 15.87
C TYR A 40 -48.60 -38.71 16.77
N PRO A 41 -49.02 -39.51 17.77
CA PRO A 41 -48.09 -40.18 18.70
C PRO A 41 -47.39 -41.43 18.11
N MET A 42 -47.71 -41.86 16.88
CA MET A 42 -47.15 -43.07 16.27
C MET A 42 -46.62 -42.79 14.87
N ARG A 43 -45.32 -42.46 14.75
CA ARG A 43 -44.57 -42.53 13.49
C ARG A 43 -43.12 -42.96 13.73
N PRO A 44 -42.51 -43.77 12.83
CA PRO A 44 -41.18 -44.32 13.03
C PRO A 44 -40.06 -43.31 12.75
N SER A 45 -38.92 -43.61 13.37
CA SER A 45 -37.79 -42.75 13.71
C SER A 45 -36.87 -42.35 12.55
N LEU A 46 -37.13 -41.22 11.92
CA LEU A 46 -36.04 -40.26 11.74
C LEU A 46 -36.03 -39.44 13.02
N THR A 47 -35.03 -39.66 13.89
CA THR A 47 -34.97 -38.84 15.11
C THR A 47 -34.89 -37.38 14.69
N PRO A 48 -35.63 -36.45 15.31
CA PRO A 48 -35.56 -35.03 14.98
C PRO A 48 -34.11 -34.51 15.00
N GLN A 49 -33.25 -35.12 15.83
CA GLN A 49 -31.80 -34.93 15.84
C GLN A 49 -31.09 -35.23 14.50
N SER A 50 -31.49 -36.28 13.78
CA SER A 50 -30.89 -36.66 12.49
C SER A 50 -31.26 -35.69 11.35
N VAL A 51 -32.50 -35.22 11.31
CA VAL A 51 -32.96 -34.22 10.33
C VAL A 51 -32.32 -32.86 10.63
N LEU A 52 -32.27 -32.47 11.90
CA LEU A 52 -31.60 -31.24 12.33
C LEU A 52 -30.10 -31.28 12.00
N ALA A 53 -29.41 -32.41 12.22
CA ALA A 53 -27.99 -32.55 11.88
C ALA A 53 -27.73 -32.47 10.37
N VAL A 54 -28.58 -33.08 9.53
CA VAL A 54 -28.46 -33.02 8.06
C VAL A 54 -28.77 -31.62 7.54
N VAL A 55 -29.81 -30.96 8.05
CA VAL A 55 -30.19 -29.60 7.66
C VAL A 55 -29.13 -28.59 8.11
N CYS A 56 -28.63 -28.71 9.35
CA CYS A 56 -27.54 -27.88 9.84
C CYS A 56 -26.24 -28.13 9.04
N GLY A 57 -25.87 -29.37 8.77
CA GLY A 57 -24.71 -29.68 7.94
C GLY A 57 -24.81 -29.08 6.53
N ALA A 58 -25.94 -29.30 5.85
CA ALA A 58 -26.17 -28.79 4.49
C ALA A 58 -26.29 -27.26 4.43
N ALA A 59 -26.84 -26.61 5.47
CA ALA A 59 -27.03 -25.16 5.50
C ALA A 59 -25.79 -24.40 6.01
N LEU A 60 -24.95 -25.00 6.87
CA LEU A 60 -23.81 -24.31 7.52
C LEU A 60 -22.49 -24.55 6.81
N LEU A 61 -22.24 -25.76 6.30
CA LEU A 61 -20.95 -26.08 5.67
C LEU A 61 -20.65 -25.21 4.45
N PRO A 62 -21.61 -24.93 3.53
CA PRO A 62 -21.32 -24.09 2.37
C PRO A 62 -20.95 -22.63 2.69
N PRO A 63 -21.71 -21.86 3.51
CA PRO A 63 -21.35 -20.47 3.79
C PRO A 63 -20.10 -20.34 4.66
N VAL A 64 -19.88 -21.23 5.64
CA VAL A 64 -18.63 -21.25 6.41
C VAL A 64 -17.44 -21.57 5.51
N GLY A 65 -17.59 -22.59 4.65
CA GLY A 65 -16.57 -22.97 3.68
C GLY A 65 -16.23 -21.84 2.71
N LEU A 66 -17.23 -21.13 2.20
CA LEU A 66 -17.04 -19.98 1.33
C LEU A 66 -16.33 -18.83 2.06
N ALA A 67 -16.75 -18.51 3.29
CA ALA A 67 -16.13 -17.45 4.09
C ALA A 67 -14.65 -17.75 4.38
N LEU A 68 -14.33 -18.99 4.76
CA LEU A 68 -12.95 -19.44 4.96
C LEU A 68 -12.15 -19.40 3.66
N ALA A 69 -12.73 -19.84 2.54
CA ALA A 69 -12.07 -19.79 1.24
C ALA A 69 -11.75 -18.34 0.84
N THR A 70 -12.72 -17.42 0.95
CA THR A 70 -12.52 -15.98 0.67
C THR A 70 -11.44 -15.38 1.58
N ALA A 71 -11.46 -15.73 2.87
CA ALA A 71 -10.44 -15.27 3.81
C ALA A 71 -9.04 -15.78 3.47
N CYS A 72 -8.89 -17.06 3.10
CA CYS A 72 -7.63 -17.62 2.67
C CYS A 72 -7.11 -16.94 1.40
N VAL A 73 -8.00 -16.65 0.43
CA VAL A 73 -7.65 -15.90 -0.79
C VAL A 73 -7.21 -14.47 -0.45
N TYR A 74 -7.96 -13.77 0.41
CA TYR A 74 -7.60 -12.42 0.86
C TYR A 74 -6.26 -12.41 1.60
N LEU A 75 -6.04 -13.35 2.51
CA LEU A 75 -4.77 -13.45 3.24
C LEU A 75 -3.61 -13.77 2.31
N GLY A 76 -3.81 -14.67 1.34
CA GLY A 76 -2.82 -14.98 0.31
C GLY A 76 -2.44 -13.76 -0.53
N THR A 77 -3.44 -13.02 -1.02
CA THR A 77 -3.22 -11.79 -1.79
C THR A 77 -2.51 -10.71 -0.96
N TYR A 78 -2.93 -10.51 0.29
CA TYR A 78 -2.28 -9.60 1.24
C TYR A 78 -0.81 -9.97 1.47
N VAL A 79 -0.50 -11.23 1.79
CA VAL A 79 0.88 -11.68 2.05
C VAL A 79 1.75 -11.54 0.81
N CYS A 80 1.23 -11.87 -0.38
CA CYS A 80 1.94 -11.71 -1.64
C CYS A 80 2.25 -10.23 -1.94
N ALA A 81 1.27 -9.35 -1.80
CA ALA A 81 1.45 -7.90 -2.01
C ALA A 81 2.43 -7.30 -0.99
N TYR A 82 2.29 -7.66 0.29
CA TYR A 82 3.22 -7.24 1.35
C TYR A 82 4.66 -7.67 1.05
N ARG A 83 4.87 -8.94 0.69
CA ARG A 83 6.22 -9.46 0.37
C ARG A 83 6.83 -8.76 -0.84
N ARG A 84 6.02 -8.47 -1.87
CA ARG A 84 6.50 -7.76 -3.06
C ARG A 84 6.91 -6.33 -2.72
N ARG A 85 6.08 -5.60 -1.98
CA ARG A 85 6.41 -4.26 -1.46
C ARG A 85 7.72 -4.29 -0.67
N GLU A 86 7.85 -5.19 0.29
CA GLU A 86 9.04 -5.25 1.16
C GLU A 86 10.31 -5.63 0.40
N ARG A 87 10.22 -6.44 -0.67
CA ARG A 87 11.37 -6.74 -1.53
C ARG A 87 11.87 -5.50 -2.25
N GLU A 88 10.98 -4.70 -2.81
CA GLU A 88 11.37 -3.47 -3.51
C GLU A 88 11.87 -2.40 -2.53
N VAL A 89 11.25 -2.26 -1.36
CA VAL A 89 11.76 -1.37 -0.31
C VAL A 89 13.17 -1.80 0.14
N ALA A 90 13.40 -3.10 0.32
CA ALA A 90 14.72 -3.61 0.67
C ALA A 90 15.74 -3.38 -0.46
N ARG A 91 15.33 -3.54 -1.72
CA ARG A 91 16.17 -3.24 -2.89
C ARG A 91 16.57 -1.77 -2.91
N ILE A 92 15.61 -0.85 -2.77
CA ILE A 92 15.86 0.59 -2.70
C ILE A 92 16.75 0.92 -1.48
N ALA A 93 16.52 0.28 -0.33
CA ALA A 93 17.37 0.49 0.84
C ALA A 93 18.83 0.09 0.58
N VAL A 94 19.07 -1.02 -0.14
CA VAL A 94 20.43 -1.42 -0.56
C VAL A 94 21.02 -0.41 -1.54
N GLU A 95 20.24 0.06 -2.52
CA GLU A 95 20.67 1.09 -3.47
C GLU A 95 21.04 2.40 -2.75
N LEU A 96 20.21 2.86 -1.82
CA LEU A 96 20.48 4.04 -0.99
C LEU A 96 21.68 3.85 -0.06
N THR A 97 21.87 2.66 0.52
CA THR A 97 23.04 2.36 1.36
C THR A 97 24.33 2.36 0.53
N HIS A 98 24.30 1.74 -0.65
CA HIS A 98 25.42 1.71 -1.58
C HIS A 98 25.78 3.11 -2.08
N HIS A 99 24.75 3.92 -2.35
CA HIS A 99 24.94 5.32 -2.76
C HIS A 99 25.08 6.28 -1.58
N LEU A 100 24.94 5.84 -0.34
CA LEU A 100 25.00 6.64 0.90
C LEU A 100 23.92 7.74 1.04
N ASP A 101 23.10 8.04 0.03
CA ASP A 101 22.12 9.16 0.00
C ASP A 101 21.25 9.14 -1.29
N PRO A 102 19.95 9.50 -1.27
CA PRO A 102 19.14 9.81 -2.46
C PRO A 102 19.82 10.74 -3.49
N ASP A 103 20.61 11.72 -3.06
CA ASP A 103 21.28 12.64 -3.98
C ASP A 103 22.37 11.93 -4.81
N ARG A 104 23.03 10.93 -4.21
CA ARG A 104 24.03 10.09 -4.89
C ARG A 104 23.40 9.03 -5.78
N LEU A 105 22.18 8.61 -5.46
CA LEU A 105 21.36 7.80 -6.36
C LEU A 105 20.96 8.62 -7.61
N ALA A 106 20.63 9.90 -7.45
CA ALA A 106 20.39 10.80 -8.58
C ALA A 106 21.63 10.93 -9.46
N ALA A 107 22.80 11.19 -8.88
CA ALA A 107 24.05 11.25 -9.63
C ALA A 107 24.41 9.94 -10.36
N SER A 108 24.11 8.78 -9.78
CA SER A 108 24.38 7.51 -10.47
C SER A 108 23.48 7.29 -11.68
N CYS A 109 22.23 7.76 -11.61
CA CYS A 109 21.30 7.77 -12.75
C CYS A 109 21.73 8.76 -13.85
N ALA A 110 22.44 9.81 -13.47
CA ALA A 110 22.88 10.88 -14.35
C ALA A 110 24.11 10.55 -15.21
N HIS A 111 24.88 9.52 -14.84
CA HIS A 111 26.16 9.26 -15.48
C HIS A 111 25.96 8.93 -16.99
N PRO A 112 26.67 9.59 -17.93
CA PRO A 112 26.47 9.38 -19.37
C PRO A 112 26.65 7.92 -19.85
N ALA A 113 27.49 7.14 -19.19
CA ALA A 113 27.69 5.72 -19.47
C ALA A 113 26.56 4.81 -18.94
N ALA A 114 25.63 5.37 -18.17
CA ALA A 114 24.53 4.64 -17.54
C ALA A 114 23.20 4.72 -18.33
N GLY A 115 23.12 5.44 -19.45
CA GLY A 115 21.86 5.72 -20.17
C GLY A 115 20.84 4.57 -20.21
N PRO A 116 21.16 3.41 -20.81
CA PRO A 116 20.24 2.26 -20.87
C PRO A 116 19.87 1.68 -19.50
N ARG A 117 20.78 1.76 -18.53
CA ARG A 117 20.58 1.30 -17.15
C ARG A 117 19.67 2.27 -16.39
N THR A 118 19.83 3.57 -16.59
CA THR A 118 19.00 4.62 -15.98
C THR A 118 17.56 4.54 -16.46
N ASP A 119 17.33 4.42 -17.76
CA ASP A 119 15.97 4.31 -18.31
C ASP A 119 15.25 3.07 -17.77
N ARG A 120 15.98 1.95 -17.67
CA ARG A 120 15.46 0.72 -17.07
C ARG A 120 15.15 0.89 -15.59
N LEU A 121 16.04 1.52 -14.82
CA LEU A 121 15.84 1.75 -13.39
C LEU A 121 14.63 2.66 -13.13
N LEU A 122 14.48 3.75 -13.89
CA LEU A 122 13.34 4.66 -13.82
C LEU A 122 12.02 3.95 -14.18
N ALA A 123 12.05 3.07 -15.19
CA ALA A 123 10.90 2.23 -15.54
C ALA A 123 10.54 1.26 -14.41
N GLU A 124 11.53 0.57 -13.84
CA GLU A 124 11.31 -0.34 -12.71
C GLU A 124 10.74 0.37 -11.48
N TRP A 125 11.18 1.59 -11.18
CA TRP A 125 10.58 2.41 -10.11
C TRP A 125 9.15 2.86 -10.44
N THR A 126 8.87 3.16 -11.71
CA THR A 126 7.51 3.53 -12.17
C THR A 126 6.54 2.35 -12.02
N ASP A 127 6.97 1.16 -12.44
CA ASP A 127 6.21 -0.08 -12.31
C ASP A 127 5.96 -0.41 -10.83
N TRP A 128 6.99 -0.27 -9.99
CA TRP A 128 6.86 -0.46 -8.55
C TRP A 128 5.85 0.50 -7.93
N LEU A 129 5.90 1.80 -8.24
CA LEU A 129 4.94 2.77 -7.69
C LEU A 129 3.51 2.52 -8.17
N THR A 130 3.35 2.04 -9.41
CA THR A 130 2.05 1.65 -9.97
C THR A 130 1.50 0.40 -9.28
N ASP A 131 2.33 -0.61 -9.04
CA ASP A 131 1.96 -1.80 -8.28
C ASP A 131 1.67 -1.47 -6.81
N LEU A 132 2.43 -0.55 -6.22
CA LEU A 132 2.21 -0.04 -4.86
C LEU A 132 0.83 0.61 -4.75
N GLN A 133 0.48 1.49 -5.69
CA GLN A 133 -0.84 2.11 -5.79
C GLN A 133 -1.95 1.05 -5.89
N SER A 134 -1.86 0.17 -6.89
CA SER A 134 -2.86 -0.87 -7.13
C SER A 134 -3.04 -1.79 -5.91
N SER A 135 -1.95 -2.25 -5.32
CA SER A 135 -2.00 -3.15 -4.15
C SER A 135 -2.61 -2.49 -2.93
N HIS A 136 -2.32 -1.21 -2.65
CA HIS A 136 -2.83 -0.51 -1.46
C HIS A 136 -4.29 -0.06 -1.64
N LEU A 137 -4.73 0.18 -2.86
CA LEU A 137 -6.15 0.43 -3.15
C LEU A 137 -6.99 -0.84 -3.06
N ASN A 138 -6.48 -1.97 -3.57
CA ASN A 138 -7.15 -3.27 -3.54
C ASN A 138 -7.08 -3.93 -2.16
N CYS A 139 -6.04 -3.66 -1.38
CA CYS A 139 -5.84 -4.19 -0.04
C CYS A 139 -5.44 -3.08 0.95
N PRO A 140 -6.41 -2.26 1.41
CA PRO A 140 -6.13 -1.10 2.27
C PRO A 140 -5.48 -1.44 3.61
N ALA A 141 -5.55 -2.69 4.06
CA ALA A 141 -4.83 -3.15 5.24
C ALA A 141 -3.31 -2.94 5.11
N LEU A 142 -2.75 -3.04 3.89
CA LEU A 142 -1.32 -2.82 3.62
C LEU A 142 -0.84 -1.42 3.98
N ILE A 143 -1.74 -0.41 3.88
CA ILE A 143 -1.46 0.98 4.26
C ILE A 143 -1.04 1.06 5.72
N TYR A 144 -1.43 0.12 6.57
CA TYR A 144 -1.13 0.13 8.01
C TYR A 144 -0.01 -0.84 8.41
N SER A 145 0.50 -1.63 7.45
CA SER A 145 1.52 -2.63 7.72
C SER A 145 2.90 -1.99 7.67
N ALA A 146 3.59 -1.93 8.81
CA ALA A 146 4.95 -1.40 8.91
C ALA A 146 5.92 -2.17 8.00
N SER A 147 6.97 -1.49 7.53
CA SER A 147 8.08 -2.13 6.83
C SER A 147 9.04 -2.79 7.82
N ARG A 148 9.73 -3.86 7.40
CA ARG A 148 10.60 -4.67 8.27
C ARG A 148 11.99 -4.05 8.51
N GLY A 149 12.38 -3.07 7.70
CA GLY A 149 13.70 -2.42 7.77
C GLY A 149 13.64 -1.00 8.34
N THR A 150 14.79 -0.33 8.32
CA THR A 150 14.93 1.09 8.72
C THR A 150 14.27 2.04 7.72
N LEU A 151 14.24 1.65 6.44
CA LEU A 151 13.55 2.37 5.38
C LEU A 151 12.09 1.92 5.31
N THR A 152 11.16 2.85 5.54
CA THR A 152 9.73 2.60 5.36
C THR A 152 9.34 2.77 3.89
N TRP A 153 8.25 2.13 3.46
CA TRP A 153 7.81 2.23 2.08
C TRP A 153 7.47 3.68 1.62
N PRO A 154 6.91 4.60 2.43
CA PRO A 154 6.73 5.98 2.00
C PRO A 154 8.06 6.70 1.81
N ARG A 155 9.05 6.46 2.71
CA ARG A 155 10.41 7.01 2.56
C ARG A 155 11.08 6.52 1.29
N ALA A 156 10.96 5.23 0.98
CA ALA A 156 11.49 4.66 -0.25
C ALA A 156 10.88 5.34 -1.49
N ALA A 157 9.55 5.59 -1.48
CA ALA A 157 8.86 6.28 -2.56
C ALA A 157 9.32 7.74 -2.70
N VAL A 158 9.48 8.46 -1.59
CA VAL A 158 10.02 9.83 -1.60
C VAL A 158 11.45 9.86 -2.11
N ALA A 159 12.31 8.92 -1.71
CA ALA A 159 13.70 8.89 -2.12
C ALA A 159 13.87 8.75 -3.64
N VAL A 160 13.12 7.85 -4.29
CA VAL A 160 13.18 7.68 -5.75
C VAL A 160 12.57 8.88 -6.48
N LEU A 161 11.52 9.50 -5.93
CA LEU A 161 10.92 10.71 -6.50
C LEU A 161 11.81 11.94 -6.34
N ASP A 162 12.50 12.08 -5.22
CA ASP A 162 13.48 13.14 -4.97
C ASP A 162 14.68 13.02 -5.93
N ALA A 163 15.17 11.80 -6.19
CA ALA A 163 16.22 11.58 -7.16
C ALA A 163 15.80 12.03 -8.57
N ALA A 164 14.59 11.65 -9.00
CA ALA A 164 14.03 12.04 -10.29
C ALA A 164 13.74 13.55 -10.39
N ALA A 165 13.19 14.14 -9.33
CA ALA A 165 12.91 15.58 -9.25
C ALA A 165 14.22 16.40 -9.27
N LEU A 166 15.28 15.93 -8.60
CA LEU A 166 16.59 16.58 -8.63
C LEU A 166 17.18 16.59 -10.05
N LEU A 167 17.18 15.45 -10.73
CA LEU A 167 17.67 15.35 -12.11
C LEU A 167 16.90 16.29 -13.06
N ARG A 168 15.58 16.30 -12.96
CA ARG A 168 14.74 17.18 -13.79
C ARG A 168 14.91 18.67 -13.47
N ALA A 169 15.20 19.01 -12.21
CA ALA A 169 15.43 20.39 -11.81
C ALA A 169 16.78 20.91 -12.31
N VAL A 170 17.85 20.08 -12.27
CA VAL A 170 19.20 20.49 -12.70
C VAL A 170 19.30 20.61 -14.22
N ALA A 171 18.73 19.65 -14.95
CA ALA A 171 18.78 19.61 -16.41
C ALA A 171 17.39 19.33 -17.02
N PRO A 172 16.49 20.32 -17.07
CA PRO A 172 15.14 20.12 -17.61
C PRO A 172 15.14 19.60 -19.06
N SER A 173 16.04 20.11 -19.90
CA SER A 173 16.09 19.78 -21.33
C SER A 173 16.79 18.46 -21.62
N HIS A 174 17.73 18.04 -20.76
CA HIS A 174 18.46 16.77 -20.88
C HIS A 174 17.97 15.68 -19.90
N SER A 175 16.82 15.90 -19.24
CA SER A 175 16.27 14.91 -18.33
C SER A 175 15.82 13.64 -19.09
N PRO A 176 16.11 12.43 -18.57
CA PRO A 176 15.63 11.18 -19.16
C PRO A 176 14.10 11.19 -19.38
N PRO A 177 13.61 10.64 -20.51
CA PRO A 177 12.20 10.73 -20.92
C PRO A 177 11.25 10.02 -19.94
N GLN A 178 11.75 9.10 -19.12
CA GLN A 178 10.97 8.38 -18.12
C GLN A 178 10.70 9.20 -16.84
N ILE A 179 11.48 10.26 -16.57
CA ILE A 179 11.34 11.04 -15.34
C ILE A 179 9.95 11.69 -15.20
N PRO A 180 9.38 12.36 -16.23
CA PRO A 180 8.03 12.89 -16.14
C PRO A 180 6.97 11.83 -15.81
N VAL A 181 7.10 10.62 -16.37
CA VAL A 181 6.19 9.50 -16.13
C VAL A 181 6.30 9.02 -14.69
N LEU A 182 7.53 8.81 -14.21
CA LEU A 182 7.82 8.40 -12.84
C LEU A 182 7.25 9.39 -11.82
N LEU A 183 7.49 10.70 -12.02
CA LEU A 183 7.00 11.75 -11.13
C LEU A 183 5.47 11.79 -11.12
N ALA A 184 4.81 11.65 -12.26
CA ALA A 184 3.36 11.63 -12.35
C ALA A 184 2.77 10.38 -11.65
N ALA A 185 3.32 9.19 -11.93
CA ALA A 185 2.88 7.94 -11.34
C ALA A 185 3.06 7.93 -9.81
N GLY A 186 4.23 8.33 -9.32
CA GLY A 186 4.52 8.39 -7.89
C GLY A 186 3.72 9.43 -7.14
N THR A 187 3.53 10.61 -7.73
CA THR A 187 2.66 11.65 -7.16
C THR A 187 1.24 11.15 -7.00
N ARG A 188 0.68 10.55 -8.06
CA ARG A 188 -0.67 9.98 -8.03
C ARG A 188 -0.78 8.84 -7.01
N CYS A 189 0.21 7.95 -6.96
CA CYS A 189 0.26 6.83 -6.02
C CYS A 189 0.15 7.31 -4.57
N LEU A 190 1.00 8.26 -4.16
CA LEU A 190 0.98 8.77 -2.78
C LEU A 190 -0.30 9.53 -2.45
N GLN A 191 -0.82 10.32 -3.40
CA GLN A 191 -2.08 11.03 -3.24
C GLN A 191 -3.27 10.09 -3.05
N GLU A 192 -3.41 9.06 -3.90
CA GLU A 192 -4.52 8.13 -3.83
C GLU A 192 -4.45 7.22 -2.59
N ILE A 193 -3.25 6.78 -2.20
CA ILE A 193 -3.08 6.01 -0.96
C ILE A 193 -3.41 6.87 0.26
N ALA A 194 -2.93 8.11 0.31
CA ALA A 194 -3.26 9.04 1.39
C ALA A 194 -4.77 9.33 1.44
N TRP A 195 -5.40 9.58 0.29
CA TRP A 195 -6.85 9.77 0.19
C TRP A 195 -7.61 8.54 0.69
N LYS A 196 -7.20 7.33 0.27
CA LYS A 196 -7.80 6.06 0.72
C LYS A 196 -7.63 5.87 2.23
N ALA A 197 -6.54 6.36 2.80
CA ALA A 197 -6.35 6.38 4.25
C ALA A 197 -7.24 7.42 4.96
N GLY A 198 -7.84 8.38 4.25
CA GLY A 198 -8.57 9.51 4.82
C GLY A 198 -7.63 10.60 5.35
N LEU A 199 -6.45 10.76 4.72
CA LEU A 199 -5.49 11.81 5.03
C LEU A 199 -5.68 12.96 4.04
N VAL A 200 -5.77 14.18 4.57
CA VAL A 200 -5.72 15.40 3.76
C VAL A 200 -4.33 16.00 3.94
N ALA A 201 -3.51 15.98 2.90
CA ALA A 201 -2.24 16.69 2.94
C ALA A 201 -2.51 18.16 2.63
N GLY A 202 -2.60 18.98 3.68
CA GLY A 202 -2.84 20.41 3.57
C GLY A 202 -1.74 21.21 4.22
N GLY A 203 -1.00 21.99 3.41
CA GLY A 203 -0.31 23.21 3.85
C GLY A 203 0.92 23.07 4.76
N ALA A 204 1.32 21.87 5.18
CA ALA A 204 2.59 21.72 5.90
C ALA A 204 3.74 22.14 4.97
N ALA A 205 4.55 23.10 5.42
CA ALA A 205 5.81 23.41 4.76
C ALA A 205 6.53 22.09 4.48
N VAL A 206 6.98 21.87 3.24
CA VAL A 206 7.69 20.65 2.85
C VAL A 206 8.87 20.52 3.81
N SER A 207 8.70 19.66 4.83
CA SER A 207 9.70 19.47 5.85
C SER A 207 10.96 18.99 5.14
N LEU A 208 12.05 19.67 5.42
CA LEU A 208 13.37 19.22 5.01
C LEU A 208 13.78 17.97 5.76
N GLU A 209 13.00 17.44 6.72
CA GLU A 209 13.31 16.30 7.59
C GLU A 209 13.96 15.09 6.87
N TYR A 210 13.74 14.92 5.57
CA TYR A 210 14.34 13.82 4.79
C TYR A 210 15.60 14.19 3.98
N ARG A 211 16.02 15.46 3.99
CA ARG A 211 17.21 15.99 3.34
C ARG A 211 18.17 16.72 4.29
N GLU A 212 17.88 16.74 5.59
CA GLU A 212 18.66 17.51 6.58
C GLU A 212 20.13 17.07 6.70
N GLU A 213 20.50 15.90 6.17
CA GLU A 213 21.89 15.44 6.16
C GLU A 213 22.78 16.20 5.16
N ARG A 214 22.22 16.87 4.15
CA ARG A 214 22.98 17.56 3.10
C ARG A 214 22.25 18.79 2.53
N SER A 215 22.99 19.89 2.34
CA SER A 215 22.45 21.09 1.68
C SER A 215 22.07 20.79 0.23
N PHE A 216 20.96 21.34 -0.26
CA PHE A 216 20.55 21.19 -1.67
C PHE A 216 21.66 21.58 -2.66
N SER A 217 22.42 22.61 -2.32
CA SER A 217 23.56 23.04 -3.13
C SER A 217 24.59 21.93 -3.32
N ASP A 218 24.79 21.11 -2.29
CA ASP A 218 25.73 19.98 -2.34
C ASP A 218 25.15 18.86 -3.21
N SER A 219 23.84 18.62 -3.14
CA SER A 219 23.11 17.68 -4.01
C SER A 219 23.28 18.05 -5.49
N VAL A 220 23.09 19.34 -5.81
CA VAL A 220 23.28 19.86 -7.18
C VAL A 220 24.73 19.69 -7.63
N ARG A 221 25.71 20.07 -6.79
CA ARG A 221 27.14 19.86 -7.12
C ARG A 221 27.46 18.39 -7.38
N LEU A 222 26.84 17.49 -6.64
CA LEU A 222 27.07 16.06 -6.77
C LEU A 222 26.52 15.51 -8.09
N VAL A 223 25.33 15.96 -8.50
CA VAL A 223 24.72 15.60 -9.79
C VAL A 223 25.46 16.24 -10.98
N VAL A 224 25.82 17.51 -10.89
CA VAL A 224 26.63 18.21 -11.91
C VAL A 224 28.01 17.55 -12.04
N GLY A 225 28.65 17.21 -10.92
CA GLY A 225 29.92 16.48 -10.90
C GLY A 225 29.85 15.07 -11.52
N ALA A 226 28.65 14.48 -11.62
CA ALA A 226 28.41 13.21 -12.30
C ALA A 226 28.18 13.34 -13.82
N GLY A 227 28.23 14.57 -14.35
CA GLY A 227 28.14 14.85 -15.79
C GLY A 227 26.80 15.40 -16.27
N VAL A 228 25.89 15.78 -15.37
CA VAL A 228 24.65 16.48 -15.76
C VAL A 228 24.95 17.95 -16.06
N PRO A 229 24.47 18.50 -17.19
CA PRO A 229 24.60 19.92 -17.46
C PRO A 229 23.78 20.74 -16.44
N GLU A 230 24.41 21.70 -15.78
CA GLU A 230 23.69 22.69 -14.97
C GLU A 230 23.02 23.70 -15.92
N GLU A 231 21.74 23.48 -16.24
CA GLU A 231 21.00 24.31 -17.22
C GLU A 231 20.36 25.57 -16.62
N GLN A 232 20.20 25.60 -15.29
CA GLN A 232 19.47 26.64 -14.58
C GLN A 232 20.32 27.23 -13.45
N ASP A 233 20.03 28.48 -13.06
CA ASP A 233 20.59 29.03 -11.84
C ASP A 233 20.13 28.20 -10.62
N ARG A 234 20.94 28.24 -9.56
CA ARG A 234 20.70 27.51 -8.32
C ARG A 234 19.35 27.86 -7.69
N GLN A 235 18.93 29.12 -7.74
CA GLN A 235 17.65 29.54 -7.18
C GLN A 235 16.46 28.98 -7.98
N ASP A 236 16.58 28.97 -9.31
CA ASP A 236 15.56 28.41 -10.20
C ASP A 236 15.48 26.88 -10.07
N THR A 237 16.63 26.21 -9.99
CA THR A 237 16.74 24.77 -9.74
C THR A 237 16.06 24.40 -8.42
N TRP A 238 16.32 25.18 -7.36
CA TRP A 238 15.69 24.99 -6.05
C TRP A 238 14.17 25.14 -6.12
N ALA A 239 13.71 26.22 -6.75
CA ALA A 239 12.28 26.47 -6.90
C ALA A 239 11.59 25.36 -7.72
N ALA A 240 12.24 24.88 -8.79
CA ALA A 240 11.73 23.77 -9.61
C ALA A 240 11.63 22.47 -8.81
N PHE A 241 12.69 22.11 -8.10
CA PHE A 241 12.72 20.94 -7.21
C PHE A 241 11.60 21.01 -6.17
N GLN A 242 11.46 22.15 -5.48
CA GLN A 242 10.44 22.32 -4.44
C GLN A 242 9.01 22.27 -4.99
N ARG A 243 8.76 22.84 -6.17
CA ARG A 243 7.46 22.71 -6.83
C ARG A 243 7.09 21.24 -7.06
N MET A 244 8.02 20.43 -7.58
CA MET A 244 7.78 19.00 -7.77
C MET A 244 7.59 18.26 -6.44
N ARG A 245 8.47 18.50 -5.47
CA ARG A 245 8.43 17.85 -4.15
C ARG A 245 7.15 18.14 -3.37
N SER A 246 6.62 19.35 -3.49
CA SER A 246 5.36 19.74 -2.85
C SER A 246 4.16 18.92 -3.30
N ALA A 247 4.23 18.30 -4.49
CA ALA A 247 3.14 17.50 -5.02
C ALA A 247 3.01 16.12 -4.37
N TYR A 248 4.10 15.56 -3.82
CA TYR A 248 4.13 14.18 -3.32
C TYR A 248 4.60 14.05 -1.86
N ALA A 249 5.60 14.82 -1.42
CA ALA A 249 6.22 14.63 -0.11
C ALA A 249 5.24 14.82 1.09
N PRO A 250 4.34 15.82 1.09
CA PRO A 250 3.39 15.99 2.19
C PRO A 250 2.50 14.77 2.44
N TYR A 251 2.13 14.03 1.38
CA TYR A 251 1.32 12.82 1.48
C TYR A 251 2.10 11.68 2.14
N ALA A 252 3.37 11.49 1.77
CA ALA A 252 4.24 10.51 2.40
C ALA A 252 4.48 10.82 3.89
N THR A 253 4.74 12.09 4.24
CA THR A 253 4.87 12.52 5.64
C THR A 253 3.60 12.24 6.44
N ALA A 254 2.42 12.52 5.87
CA ALA A 254 1.14 12.22 6.53
C ALA A 254 0.94 10.71 6.75
N LEU A 255 1.34 9.88 5.78
CA LEU A 255 1.30 8.43 5.89
C LEU A 255 2.24 7.93 6.99
N GLU A 256 3.44 8.49 7.08
CA GLU A 256 4.43 8.14 8.10
C GLU A 256 4.05 8.53 9.52
N PHE A 257 3.57 9.75 9.71
CA PHE A 257 3.12 10.23 11.01
C PHE A 257 2.08 9.28 11.62
N ARG A 258 1.21 8.73 10.76
CA ARG A 258 0.19 7.76 11.14
C ARG A 258 0.74 6.39 11.52
N PHE A 259 1.89 5.97 10.97
CA PHE A 259 2.57 4.76 11.41
C PHE A 259 3.15 4.92 12.82
N LEU A 260 3.83 6.04 13.07
CA LEU A 260 4.54 6.28 14.32
C LEU A 260 3.59 6.45 15.53
N HIS A 261 2.44 7.09 15.33
CA HIS A 261 1.47 7.35 16.41
C HIS A 261 0.57 6.17 16.81
N ARG A 262 0.69 5.00 16.15
CA ARG A 262 -0.01 3.77 16.57
C ARG A 262 0.89 2.76 17.28
N ALA A 263 2.20 3.01 17.33
CA ALA A 263 3.18 2.13 17.98
C ALA A 263 3.40 2.45 19.47
N GLY A 264 2.75 3.48 20.01
CA GLY A 264 2.71 3.83 21.44
C GLY A 264 1.28 3.86 21.95
#